data_AF-A0A292Q746-F1
#
_entry.id   AF-A0A292Q746-F1
#
_cell.length_a   1.000
_cell.length_b   1.000
_cell.length_c   1.000
_cell.angle_alpha   90.00
_cell.angle_beta   90.00
_cell.angle_gamma   90.00
#
_symmetry.space_group_name_H-M   'P 1'
#
loop_
_entity.id
_entity.type
_entity.pdbx_description
1 polymer ?
#
loop_
_entity_poly.entity_id
_entity_poly.type
_entity_poly.pdbx_seq_one_letter_code
_entity_poly.pdbx_strand_id
1 'polypeptide(L)' 'GGVYGNALQAAAVNGTEPIVRLLLKRGADVNAHGGLYGNALRAAKGLRYEPIVQLLLTHGALPNAGTSAGDT' A
#
# COMPACT_ATOMS: atom_id res chain seq x y z
N GLY A 1 7.55 5.78 -9.71
CA GLY A 1 8.56 5.03 -10.49
C GLY A 1 9.80 4.85 -9.65
N GLY A 2 10.36 3.63 -9.62
CA GLY A 2 11.46 3.19 -8.74
C GLY A 2 11.19 1.77 -8.19
N VAL A 3 12.06 1.27 -7.30
CA VAL A 3 11.95 -0.09 -6.68
C VAL A 3 10.55 -0.37 -6.10
N TYR A 4 9.92 0.64 -5.52
CA TYR A 4 8.62 0.50 -4.84
C TYR A 4 7.41 0.85 -5.72
N GLY A 5 7.61 1.21 -7.00
CA GLY A 5 6.51 1.54 -7.93
C GLY A 5 5.86 2.89 -7.67
N ASN A 6 5.38 3.15 -6.44
CA ASN A 6 4.70 4.37 -6.02
C ASN A 6 5.14 4.86 -4.64
N ALA A 7 4.83 6.14 -4.35
CA ALA A 7 5.23 6.79 -3.10
C ALA A 7 4.58 6.17 -1.85
N LEU A 8 3.34 5.66 -1.98
CA LEU A 8 2.62 5.05 -0.87
C LEU A 8 3.27 3.73 -0.44
N GLN A 9 3.71 2.92 -1.40
CA GLN A 9 4.47 1.70 -1.13
C GLN A 9 5.83 2.02 -0.50
N ALA A 10 6.55 3.04 -1.00
CA ALA A 10 7.82 3.44 -0.39
C ALA A 10 7.64 3.90 1.08
N ALA A 11 6.59 4.67 1.39
CA ALA A 11 6.28 5.09 2.75
C ALA A 11 5.89 3.91 3.65
N ALA A 12 5.13 2.94 3.12
CA ALA A 12 4.76 1.72 3.82
C ALA A 12 5.98 0.84 4.12
N VAL A 13 6.94 0.73 3.19
CA VAL A 13 8.20 -0.01 3.39
C VAL A 13 9.08 0.65 4.46
N ASN A 14 9.11 1.97 4.52
CA ASN A 14 9.89 2.69 5.54
C ASN A 14 9.22 2.72 6.92
N GLY A 15 8.03 2.14 7.10
CA GLY A 15 7.34 2.15 8.38
C GLY A 15 6.87 3.54 8.83
N THR A 16 6.79 4.52 7.93
CA THR A 16 6.56 5.93 8.31
C THR A 16 5.08 6.31 8.25
N GLU A 17 4.32 5.98 9.30
CA GLU A 17 2.88 6.26 9.38
C GLU A 17 2.47 7.71 9.04
N PRO A 18 3.17 8.76 9.52
CA PRO A 18 2.82 10.15 9.17
C PRO A 18 2.86 10.44 7.67
N ILE A 19 3.83 9.85 6.96
CA ILE A 19 3.96 10.01 5.50
C ILE A 19 2.85 9.24 4.79
N VAL A 20 2.53 8.02 5.25
CA VAL A 20 1.40 7.26 4.71
C VAL A 20 0.09 8.05 4.86
N ARG A 21 -0.17 8.62 6.04
CA ARG A 21 -1.35 9.49 6.28
C ARG A 21 -1.36 10.70 5.36
N LEU A 22 -0.22 11.37 5.19
CA LEU A 22 -0.12 12.55 4.33
C LEU A 22 -0.44 12.19 2.88
N LEU A 23 0.13 11.10 2.35
CA LEU A 23 -0.10 10.66 0.98
C LEU A 23 -1.57 10.31 0.73
N LEU A 24 -2.20 9.57 1.65
CA LEU A 24 -3.63 9.24 1.56
C LEU A 24 -4.50 10.50 1.59
N LYS A 25 -4.21 11.47 2.47
CA LYS A 25 -4.90 12.77 2.51
C LYS A 25 -4.75 13.58 1.22
N ARG A 26 -3.67 13.38 0.48
CA ARG A 26 -3.42 14.04 -0.82
C ARG A 26 -3.99 13.26 -2.01
N GLY A 27 -4.78 12.21 -1.76
CA GLY A 27 -5.44 11.44 -2.81
C GLY A 27 -4.53 10.41 -3.48
N ALA A 28 -3.46 9.95 -2.81
CA ALA A 28 -2.71 8.81 -3.30
C ALA A 28 -3.63 7.60 -3.43
N ASP A 29 -3.59 6.92 -4.58
CA ASP A 29 -4.33 5.70 -4.79
C ASP A 29 -3.83 4.60 -3.83
N VAL A 30 -4.69 4.24 -2.87
CA VAL A 30 -4.42 3.24 -1.84
C VAL A 30 -4.16 1.85 -2.43
N ASN A 31 -4.75 1.57 -3.60
CA ASN A 31 -4.64 0.32 -4.32
C ASN A 31 -3.65 0.40 -5.49
N ALA A 32 -2.82 1.45 -5.54
CA ALA A 32 -1.81 1.58 -6.59
C ALA A 32 -0.89 0.35 -6.63
N HIS A 33 -0.91 -0.32 -7.78
CA HIS A 33 -0.10 -1.50 -8.02
C HIS A 33 1.29 -1.14 -8.55
N GLY A 34 2.25 -2.05 -8.37
CA GLY A 34 3.60 -1.97 -8.91
C GLY A 34 4.67 -2.21 -7.85
N GLY A 35 5.93 -2.02 -8.22
CA GLY A 35 7.07 -2.21 -7.32
C GLY A 35 7.25 -3.64 -6.81
N LEU A 36 8.24 -3.84 -5.95
CA LEU A 36 8.63 -5.14 -5.43
C LEU A 36 7.52 -5.85 -4.63
N TYR A 37 6.69 -5.10 -3.92
CA TYR A 37 5.68 -5.66 -3.02
C TYR A 37 4.29 -5.77 -3.65
N GLY A 38 4.11 -5.30 -4.88
CA GLY A 38 2.82 -5.25 -5.56
C GLY A 38 1.95 -4.07 -5.13
N ASN A 39 1.77 -3.80 -3.82
CA ASN A 39 1.10 -2.59 -3.32
C ASN A 39 1.58 -2.21 -1.90
N ALA A 40 1.10 -1.08 -1.38
CA ALA A 40 1.47 -0.58 -0.05
C ALA A 40 1.02 -1.50 1.10
N LEU A 41 -0.16 -2.14 0.99
CA LEU A 41 -0.70 -3.01 2.02
C LEU A 41 0.13 -4.30 2.17
N ARG A 42 0.54 -4.91 1.06
CA ARG A 42 1.41 -6.08 1.02
C ARG A 42 2.80 -5.77 1.59
N ALA A 43 3.34 -4.59 1.28
CA ALA A 43 4.59 -4.12 1.89
C ALA A 43 4.49 -4.03 3.41
N ALA A 44 3.48 -3.31 3.92
CA ALA A 44 3.28 -3.14 5.35
C ALA A 44 3.03 -4.47 6.09
N LYS A 45 2.27 -5.40 5.48
CA LYS A 45 2.05 -6.75 6.04
C LYS A 45 3.34 -7.56 6.09
N GLY A 46 4.11 -7.58 5.00
CA GLY A 46 5.36 -8.35 4.92
C GLY A 46 6.42 -7.88 5.91
N LEU A 47 6.41 -6.59 6.25
CA LEU A 47 7.34 -5.98 7.21
C LEU A 47 6.76 -5.85 8.63
N ARG A 48 5.54 -6.34 8.86
CA ARG A 48 4.85 -6.30 10.17
C ARG A 48 4.75 -4.88 10.75
N TYR A 49 4.20 -3.96 9.95
CA TYR A 49 3.85 -2.62 10.38
C TYR A 49 2.34 -2.51 10.58
N GLU A 50 1.84 -3.09 11.67
CA GLU A 50 0.42 -3.18 11.99
C GLU A 50 -0.31 -1.82 11.98
N PRO A 51 0.26 -0.71 12.51
CA PRO A 51 -0.39 0.59 12.43
C PRO A 51 -0.62 1.05 10.98
N ILE A 52 0.34 0.78 10.08
CA ILE A 52 0.22 1.11 8.67
C ILE A 52 -0.75 0.17 7.96
N VAL A 53 -0.76 -1.12 8.32
CA VAL A 53 -1.75 -2.08 7.81
C VAL A 53 -3.16 -1.60 8.14
N GLN A 54 -3.43 -1.27 9.41
CA GLN A 54 -4.74 -0.76 9.83
C GLN A 54 -5.10 0.56 9.15
N LEU A 55 -4.13 1.47 9.01
CA LEU A 55 -4.34 2.73 8.32
C LEU A 55 -4.75 2.52 6.86
N LEU A 56 -4.01 1.69 6.12
CA LEU A 56 -4.31 1.38 4.72
C LEU A 56 -5.68 0.71 4.57
N LEU A 57 -6.02 -0.24 5.45
CA LEU A 57 -7.34 -0.89 5.45
C LEU A 57 -8.48 0.10 5.72
N THR A 58 -8.29 1.04 6.65
CA THR A 58 -9.27 2.09 6.96
C THR A 58 -9.51 3.01 5.75
N HIS A 59 -8.51 3.15 4.89
CA HIS A 59 -8.58 3.93 3.65
C HIS A 59 -8.99 3.09 2.42
N GLY A 60 -9.45 1.86 2.59
CA GLY A 60 -9.99 1.03 1.50
C GLY A 60 -8.95 0.21 0.73
N ALA A 61 -7.79 -0.07 1.32
CA ALA A 61 -6.82 -0.99 0.73
C ALA A 61 -7.40 -2.40 0.61
N LEU A 62 -7.32 -2.98 -0.59
CA LEU A 62 -7.80 -4.32 -0.85
C LEU A 62 -6.78 -5.37 -0.38
N PRO A 63 -7.15 -6.33 0.48
CA PRO A 63 -6.24 -7.38 0.97
C PRO A 63 -5.74 -8.30 -0.16
N ASN A 64 -6.54 -8.47 -1.20
CA ASN A 64 -6.27 -9.31 -2.36
C ASN A 64 -6.15 -8.46 -3.63
N ALA A 65 -5.20 -7.53 -3.66
CA ALA A 65 -4.90 -6.79 -4.88
C ALA A 65 -4.00 -7.68 -5.77
N GLY A 66 -4.67 -8.57 -6.51
CA GLY A 66 -3.98 -9.63 -7.26
C GLY A 66 -4.91 -10.72 -7.79
N THR A 67 -6.11 -10.38 -8.26
CA THR A 67 -6.81 -11.21 -9.24
C THR A 67 -7.53 -10.24 -10.16
N SER A 68 -7.01 -10.05 -11.36
CA SER A 68 -7.80 -9.55 -12.47
C SER A 68 -9.10 -10.35 -12.48
N ALA A 69 -10.24 -9.65 -12.52
CA ALA A 69 -11.48 -10.28 -12.87
C ALA A 69 -11.29 -10.97 -14.24
N GLY A 70 -11.16 -12.28 -14.19
CA GLY A 70 -11.22 -13.23 -15.27
C GLY A 70 -11.85 -14.46 -14.64
N ASP A 71 -13.13 -14.65 -14.97
CA ASP A 71 -14.00 -15.78 -14.66
C ASP A 71 -13.32 -17.09 -14.26
N THR A 72 -13.53 -17.53 -13.01
CA THR A 72 -14.04 -18.84 -12.52
C THR A 72 -13.58 -19.14 -11.11
#